data_AF-A0A7W6NWT8-F1
#
_entry.id   AF-A0A7W6NWT8-F1
#
_cell.length_a   1.000
_cell.length_b   1.000
_cell.length_c   1.000
_cell.angle_alpha   90.00
_cell.angle_beta   90.00
_cell.angle_gamma   90.00
#
_symmetry.space_group_name_H-M   'P 1'
#
loop_
_entity.id
_entity.type
_entity.pdbx_description
1 polymer ?
#
loop_
_entity_poly.entity_id
_entity_poly.type
_entity_poly.pdbx_seq_one_letter_code
_entity_poly.pdbx_strand_id
1 'polypeptide(L)'
;MLVLVEQTGTEQPITTHASVSVLGLDAKMRSSGAYEETSEGRINPTQFVVYSSASTAITEPHRETIRWRRDDGDWRTFPHAYYGNSRGEYEFKVAQKGPYKGLTWGTEHLDELKLGGRFTITRLSEAGESLVTGFIQYPNDEAINSLYKRAKSQAIAGLKPGCKPLSFMSPAPAN
;
A
#
# COMPACT_ATOMS: atom_id res chain seq x y z
N MET A 1 -4.21 -6.79 -5.99
CA MET A 1 -4.17 -5.58 -6.84
C MET A 1 -5.61 -5.18 -7.10
N LEU A 2 -5.96 -3.94 -6.82
CA LEU A 2 -7.22 -3.30 -7.21
C LEU A 2 -6.90 -2.31 -8.34
N VAL A 3 -7.67 -2.37 -9.42
CA VAL A 3 -7.63 -1.39 -10.50
C VAL A 3 -9.06 -0.92 -10.73
N LEU A 4 -9.28 0.39 -10.67
CA LEU A 4 -10.52 1.02 -11.08
C LEU A 4 -10.28 1.71 -12.42
N VAL A 5 -11.20 1.49 -13.34
CA VAL A 5 -11.20 2.12 -14.66
C VAL A 5 -12.50 2.88 -14.86
N GLU A 6 -12.43 3.95 -15.61
CA GLU A 6 -13.57 4.73 -16.05
C GLU A 6 -13.56 4.82 -17.58
N GLN A 7 -14.75 4.79 -18.20
CA GLN A 7 -14.92 5.00 -19.63
C GLN A 7 -16.08 5.96 -19.86
N THR A 8 -15.81 7.08 -20.53
CA THR A 8 -16.82 8.05 -20.93
C THR A 8 -17.10 7.89 -22.43
N GLY A 9 -18.32 7.49 -22.79
CA GLY A 9 -18.72 7.33 -24.19
C GLY A 9 -17.91 6.25 -24.91
N THR A 10 -17.35 6.58 -26.08
CA THR A 10 -16.55 5.67 -26.92
C THR A 10 -15.04 5.82 -26.71
N GLU A 11 -14.61 6.64 -25.76
CA GLU A 11 -13.20 6.81 -25.45
C GLU A 11 -12.60 5.52 -24.88
N GLN A 12 -11.25 5.43 -24.92
CA GLN A 12 -10.58 4.30 -24.28
C GLN A 12 -10.72 4.37 -22.76
N PRO A 13 -10.96 3.25 -22.06
CA PRO A 13 -10.98 3.24 -20.61
C PRO A 13 -9.68 3.74 -20.00
N ILE A 14 -9.79 4.64 -19.03
CA ILE A 14 -8.67 5.21 -18.27
C ILE A 14 -8.59 4.57 -16.89
N THR A 15 -7.38 4.37 -16.37
CA THR A 15 -7.20 3.95 -14.98
C THR A 15 -7.39 5.15 -14.07
N THR A 16 -8.37 5.10 -13.17
CA THR A 16 -8.62 6.17 -12.18
C THR A 16 -8.00 5.86 -10.82
N HIS A 17 -7.74 4.57 -10.53
CA HIS A 17 -7.10 4.14 -9.30
C HIS A 17 -6.38 2.81 -9.50
N ALA A 18 -5.20 2.67 -8.91
CA ALA A 18 -4.46 1.43 -8.84
C ALA A 18 -3.83 1.27 -7.45
N SER A 19 -4.07 0.15 -6.78
CA SER A 19 -3.47 -0.13 -5.47
C SER A 19 -3.17 -1.60 -5.21
N VAL A 20 -2.13 -1.84 -4.42
CA VAL A 20 -1.75 -3.17 -3.93
C VAL A 20 -1.76 -3.18 -2.42
N SER A 21 -2.56 -4.08 -1.85
CA SER A 21 -2.43 -4.45 -0.44
C SER A 21 -1.69 -5.78 -0.34
N VAL A 22 -0.67 -5.83 0.50
CA VAL A 22 0.12 -7.04 0.80
C VAL A 22 -0.02 -7.34 2.29
N LEU A 23 -0.46 -8.55 2.62
CA LEU A 23 -0.44 -9.02 3.99
C LEU A 23 0.95 -9.57 4.34
N GLY A 24 1.45 -9.23 5.51
CA GLY A 24 2.71 -9.75 6.02
C GLY A 24 2.65 -11.25 6.27
N LEU A 25 3.80 -11.91 6.19
CA LEU A 25 3.92 -13.37 6.32
C LEU A 25 3.45 -13.88 7.69
N ASP A 26 3.52 -13.02 8.71
CA ASP A 26 3.13 -13.31 10.08
C ASP A 26 1.79 -12.70 10.48
N ALA A 27 1.05 -12.12 9.51
CA ALA A 27 -0.22 -11.41 9.69
C ALA A 27 -0.20 -10.24 10.71
N LYS A 28 0.98 -9.84 11.22
CA LYS A 28 1.14 -8.72 12.16
C LYS A 28 1.17 -7.38 11.45
N MET A 29 1.70 -7.38 10.23
CA MET A 29 1.86 -6.21 9.38
C MET A 29 1.07 -6.41 8.09
N ARG A 30 0.59 -5.32 7.50
CA ARG A 30 0.15 -5.26 6.11
C ARG A 30 0.73 -3.99 5.49
N SER A 31 0.89 -3.94 4.19
CA SER A 31 1.21 -2.70 3.49
C SER A 31 0.20 -2.42 2.41
N SER A 32 -0.03 -1.14 2.13
CA SER A 32 -0.80 -0.66 0.98
C SER A 32 0.09 0.26 0.16
N GLY A 33 0.18 -0.01 -1.15
CA GLY A 33 0.78 0.89 -2.13
C GLY A 33 -0.28 1.43 -3.06
N ALA A 34 -0.24 2.74 -3.36
CA ALA A 34 -1.01 3.35 -4.44
C ALA A 34 -0.09 3.66 -5.63
N TYR A 35 -0.67 3.67 -6.82
CA TYR A 35 0.05 3.77 -8.07
C TYR A 35 -0.68 4.64 -9.09
N GLU A 36 0.09 5.26 -9.98
CA GLU A 36 -0.42 6.00 -11.14
C GLU A 36 0.05 5.35 -12.44
N GLU A 37 -0.87 5.27 -13.40
CA GLU A 37 -0.56 4.84 -14.77
C GLU A 37 0.23 5.93 -15.51
N THR A 38 1.28 5.49 -16.20
CA THR A 38 2.12 6.29 -17.08
C THR A 38 1.58 6.26 -18.51
N SER A 39 2.01 7.19 -19.35
CA SER A 39 1.69 7.20 -20.79
C SER A 39 2.14 5.94 -21.53
N GLU A 40 3.06 5.14 -20.97
CA GLU A 40 3.55 3.89 -21.54
C GLU A 40 2.71 2.66 -21.13
N GLY A 41 1.61 2.86 -20.38
CA GLY A 41 0.77 1.76 -19.89
C GLY A 41 1.40 0.94 -18.76
N ARG A 42 2.43 1.50 -18.11
CA ARG A 42 3.03 0.99 -16.86
C ARG A 42 2.52 1.77 -15.66
N ILE A 43 2.67 1.24 -14.46
CA ILE A 43 2.35 1.96 -13.23
C ILE A 43 3.60 2.29 -12.41
N ASN A 44 3.58 3.47 -11.76
CA ASN A 44 4.61 3.91 -10.82
C ASN A 44 4.01 4.11 -9.42
N PRO A 45 4.73 3.74 -8.35
CA PRO A 45 4.25 3.95 -6.99
C PRO A 45 4.15 5.44 -6.66
N THR A 46 3.05 5.81 -6.02
CA THR A 46 2.77 7.18 -5.56
C THR A 46 2.49 7.26 -4.07
N GLN A 47 2.18 6.15 -3.41
CA GLN A 47 1.99 6.11 -1.97
C GLN A 47 2.43 4.78 -1.41
N PHE A 48 2.95 4.78 -0.20
CA PHE A 48 3.22 3.58 0.58
C PHE A 48 2.90 3.77 2.05
N VAL A 49 2.07 2.86 2.56
CA VAL A 49 1.55 2.86 3.92
C VAL A 49 1.73 1.47 4.50
N VAL A 50 2.19 1.41 5.75
CA VAL A 50 2.24 0.18 6.54
C VAL A 50 1.14 0.25 7.58
N TYR A 51 0.40 -0.83 7.76
CA TYR A 51 -0.50 -1.01 8.89
C TYR A 51 -0.02 -2.13 9.78
N SER A 52 -0.23 -1.98 11.07
CA SER A 52 -0.06 -3.05 12.04
C SER A 52 -1.40 -3.37 12.67
N SER A 53 -1.78 -4.65 12.63
CA SER A 53 -2.96 -5.21 13.31
C SER A 53 -2.60 -5.87 14.64
N ALA A 54 -1.31 -6.04 14.94
CA ALA A 54 -0.87 -6.64 16.19
C ALA A 54 -1.24 -5.75 17.38
N SER A 55 -2.32 -6.09 18.09
CA SER A 55 -2.68 -5.48 19.35
C SER A 55 -1.63 -5.86 20.39
N THR A 56 -0.64 -5.01 20.60
CA THR A 56 0.04 -4.97 21.89
C THR A 56 -1.01 -4.46 22.89
N ALA A 57 -1.14 -5.11 24.06
CA ALA A 57 -2.02 -4.62 25.11
C ALA A 57 -1.49 -3.27 25.59
N ILE A 58 -2.00 -2.21 24.97
CA ILE A 58 -1.60 -0.85 25.24
C ILE A 58 -2.72 -0.25 26.07
N THR A 59 -2.39 0.07 27.31
CA THR A 59 -3.36 0.58 28.30
C THR A 59 -3.77 2.03 28.04
N GLU A 60 -3.02 2.81 27.25
CA GLU A 60 -3.28 4.24 26.99
C GLU A 60 -2.85 4.70 25.58
N PRO A 61 -3.52 5.68 24.94
CA PRO A 61 -3.08 6.26 23.67
C PRO A 61 -1.66 6.82 23.78
N HIS A 62 -0.75 6.37 22.93
CA HIS A 62 0.62 6.88 22.87
C HIS A 62 1.11 6.99 21.42
N ARG A 63 2.27 7.64 21.24
CA ARG A 63 2.91 7.77 19.94
C ARG A 63 3.84 6.59 19.70
N GLU A 64 3.78 6.04 18.50
CA GLU A 64 4.68 4.99 18.05
C GLU A 64 5.37 5.40 16.76
N THR A 65 6.60 4.92 16.57
CA THR A 65 7.30 5.02 15.29
C THR A 65 7.44 3.65 14.65
N ILE A 66 7.78 3.60 13.37
CA ILE A 66 8.31 2.39 12.76
C ILE A 66 9.76 2.60 12.38
N ARG A 67 10.54 1.54 12.61
CA ARG A 67 11.76 1.33 11.86
C ARG A 67 11.54 0.21 10.85
N TRP A 68 12.12 0.36 9.68
CA TRP A 68 12.03 -0.65 8.63
C TRP A 68 13.35 -0.76 7.87
N ARG A 69 13.55 -1.91 7.23
CA ARG A 69 14.59 -2.13 6.23
C ARG A 69 14.13 -3.15 5.20
N ARG A 70 14.63 -3.03 3.97
CA ARG A 70 14.68 -4.12 3.00
C ARG A 70 15.84 -5.04 3.40
N ASP A 71 15.77 -6.35 3.15
CA ASP A 71 16.75 -7.35 3.63
C ASP A 71 18.23 -7.00 3.36
N ASP A 72 18.51 -6.21 2.34
CA ASP A 72 19.82 -5.74 1.87
C ASP A 72 20.06 -4.22 2.08
N GLY A 73 19.19 -3.54 2.85
CA GLY A 73 19.23 -2.10 3.05
C GLY A 73 19.50 -1.68 4.51
N ASP A 74 19.88 -0.42 4.67
CA ASP A 74 20.02 0.21 5.98
C ASP A 74 18.67 0.37 6.68
N TRP A 75 18.72 0.37 8.01
CA TRP A 75 17.56 0.71 8.84
C TRP A 75 17.18 2.17 8.65
N ARG A 76 15.88 2.41 8.52
CA ARG A 76 15.29 3.74 8.45
C ARG A 76 14.19 3.83 9.49
N THR A 77 14.06 5.00 10.11
CA THR A 77 13.01 5.29 11.09
C THR A 77 12.13 6.39 10.56
N PHE A 78 10.82 6.15 10.53
CA PHE A 78 9.85 7.14 10.10
C PHE A 78 9.20 7.86 11.27
N PRO A 79 8.82 9.13 11.08
CA PRO A 79 8.14 9.89 12.11
C PRO A 79 6.80 9.24 12.51
N HIS A 80 6.35 9.62 13.70
CA HIS A 80 5.26 8.99 14.46
C HIS A 80 3.98 8.69 13.65
N ALA A 81 3.39 7.52 13.89
CA ALA A 81 2.04 7.20 13.46
C ALA A 81 0.99 7.97 14.25
N TYR A 82 -0.13 8.24 13.56
CA TYR A 82 -1.38 8.62 14.20
C TYR A 82 -2.13 7.34 14.57
N TYR A 83 -2.68 7.30 15.78
CA TYR A 83 -3.53 6.22 16.28
C TYR A 83 -4.62 5.87 15.25
N GLY A 84 -4.59 4.65 14.71
CA GLY A 84 -5.37 4.29 13.52
C GLY A 84 -6.84 4.00 13.79
N ASN A 85 -7.18 3.45 14.97
CA ASN A 85 -8.55 3.34 15.51
C ASN A 85 -8.58 2.70 16.92
N SER A 86 -9.76 2.67 17.54
CA SER A 86 -10.03 2.03 18.84
C SER A 86 -9.82 0.51 18.90
N ARG A 87 -9.47 -0.14 17.78
CA ARG A 87 -9.18 -1.58 17.70
C ARG A 87 -7.69 -1.88 17.76
N GLY A 88 -6.85 -0.87 17.98
CA GLY A 88 -5.40 -1.03 18.12
C GLY A 88 -4.67 -1.17 16.77
N GLU A 89 -5.31 -0.78 15.66
CA GLU A 89 -4.62 -0.69 14.38
C GLU A 89 -3.80 0.59 14.32
N TYR A 90 -2.58 0.49 13.83
CA TYR A 90 -1.70 1.65 13.58
C TYR A 90 -1.45 1.81 12.09
N GLU A 91 -1.55 3.05 11.60
CA GLU A 91 -1.21 3.43 10.22
C GLU A 91 0.09 4.24 10.21
N PHE A 92 1.10 3.76 9.48
CA PHE A 92 2.38 4.42 9.29
C PHE A 92 2.53 4.85 7.84
N LYS A 93 2.57 6.16 7.61
CA LYS A 93 2.73 6.74 6.27
C LYS A 93 4.22 6.83 5.93
N VAL A 94 4.70 5.90 5.12
CA VAL A 94 6.12 5.82 4.74
C VAL A 94 6.47 6.85 3.67
N ALA A 95 5.66 6.91 2.61
CA ALA A 95 5.94 7.78 1.46
C ALA A 95 4.69 8.19 0.72
N GLN A 96 4.71 9.38 0.14
CA GLN A 96 3.68 9.87 -0.76
C GLN A 96 4.24 10.87 -1.77
N LYS A 97 3.84 10.74 -3.04
CA LYS A 97 4.12 11.65 -4.14
C LYS A 97 2.81 12.22 -4.69
N GLY A 98 2.79 13.52 -4.97
CA GLY A 98 1.78 14.13 -5.84
C GLY A 98 0.54 14.67 -5.11
N PRO A 99 -0.38 15.29 -5.87
CA PRO A 99 -1.37 16.24 -5.35
C PRO A 99 -2.52 15.60 -4.56
N TYR A 100 -2.58 14.26 -4.46
CA TYR A 100 -3.60 13.56 -3.68
C TYR A 100 -3.43 13.91 -2.18
N LYS A 101 -4.32 14.78 -1.67
CA LYS A 101 -4.20 15.46 -0.35
C LYS A 101 -3.06 16.49 -0.24
N GLY A 102 -2.49 16.94 -1.36
CA GLY A 102 -1.59 18.11 -1.43
C GLY A 102 -0.23 17.97 -0.73
N LEU A 103 0.19 16.75 -0.40
CA LEU A 103 1.36 16.50 0.43
C LEU A 103 2.30 15.51 -0.28
N THR A 104 3.60 15.82 -0.30
CA THR A 104 4.67 15.00 -0.86
C THR A 104 5.77 14.83 0.20
N TRP A 105 6.14 13.59 0.52
CA TRP A 105 7.17 13.27 1.52
C TRP A 105 7.74 11.87 1.29
N GLY A 106 9.00 11.66 1.70
CA GLY A 106 9.63 10.34 1.70
C GLY A 106 9.64 9.66 0.33
N THR A 107 9.61 10.43 -0.77
CA THR A 107 9.46 9.90 -2.13
C THR A 107 10.62 9.00 -2.57
N GLU A 108 11.79 9.18 -1.98
CA GLU A 108 12.95 8.31 -2.12
C GLU A 108 12.64 6.85 -1.75
N HIS A 109 11.67 6.61 -0.86
CA HIS A 109 11.23 5.27 -0.48
C HIS A 109 10.29 4.62 -1.48
N LEU A 110 9.71 5.40 -2.42
CA LEU A 110 8.86 4.84 -3.48
C LEU A 110 9.71 4.05 -4.50
N ASP A 111 10.94 4.48 -4.75
CA ASP A 111 11.85 3.76 -5.64
C ASP A 111 12.35 2.46 -5.00
N GLU A 112 12.45 2.37 -3.67
CA GLU A 112 12.76 1.12 -2.98
C GLU A 112 11.68 0.05 -3.18
N LEU A 113 10.41 0.45 -3.31
CA LEU A 113 9.32 -0.49 -3.58
C LEU A 113 9.43 -1.14 -4.95
N LYS A 114 10.02 -0.44 -5.93
CA LYS A 114 10.26 -0.99 -7.27
C LYS A 114 11.24 -2.16 -7.21
N LEU A 115 12.17 -2.15 -6.25
CA LEU A 115 13.10 -3.27 -6.05
C LEU A 115 12.37 -4.49 -5.46
N GLY A 116 11.29 -4.29 -4.71
CA GLY A 116 10.58 -5.33 -3.99
C GLY A 116 11.47 -6.06 -2.97
N GLY A 117 11.05 -7.24 -2.55
CA GLY A 117 11.80 -8.06 -1.59
C GLY A 117 11.16 -8.08 -0.21
N ARG A 118 11.90 -8.66 0.75
CA ARG A 118 11.43 -8.76 2.13
C ARG A 118 11.77 -7.48 2.88
N PHE A 119 10.77 -6.94 3.53
CA PHE A 119 10.86 -5.83 4.46
C PHE A 119 10.70 -6.36 5.88
N THR A 120 11.65 -6.01 6.75
CA THR A 120 11.54 -6.19 8.19
C THR A 120 11.05 -4.87 8.78
N ILE A 121 9.95 -4.90 9.52
CA ILE A 121 9.32 -3.73 10.11
C ILE A 121 9.21 -3.95 11.61
N THR A 122 9.72 -3.02 12.41
CA THR A 122 9.57 -3.02 13.86
C THR A 122 8.83 -1.75 14.29
N ARG A 123 7.72 -1.92 15.02
CA ARG A 123 7.08 -0.84 15.78
C ARG A 123 7.89 -0.54 17.03
N LEU A 124 8.10 0.74 17.29
CA LEU A 124 8.83 1.22 18.44
C LEU A 124 7.92 2.09 19.32
N SER A 125 8.08 1.96 20.64
CA SER A 125 7.47 2.88 21.59
C SER A 125 8.07 4.29 21.45
N GLU A 126 7.50 5.27 22.14
CA GLU A 126 8.05 6.63 22.22
C GLU A 126 9.47 6.67 22.80
N ALA A 127 9.80 5.73 23.69
CA ALA A 127 11.15 5.55 24.24
C ALA A 127 12.12 4.81 23.29
N GLY A 128 11.65 4.35 22.12
CA GLY A 128 12.44 3.60 21.15
C GLY A 128 12.53 2.09 21.40
N GLU A 129 11.74 1.56 22.34
CA GLU A 129 11.73 0.13 22.65
C GLU A 129 10.98 -0.66 21.58
N SER A 130 11.46 -1.86 21.25
CA SER A 130 10.81 -2.71 20.25
C SER A 130 9.51 -3.33 20.78
N LEU A 131 8.38 -2.99 20.17
CA LEU A 131 7.05 -3.47 20.56
C LEU A 131 6.64 -4.72 19.78
N VAL A 132 6.69 -4.64 18.46
CA VAL A 132 6.37 -5.76 17.57
C VAL A 132 7.21 -5.70 16.32
N THR A 133 7.72 -6.85 15.88
CA THR A 133 8.39 -6.99 14.59
C THR A 133 7.57 -7.91 13.71
N GLY A 134 7.44 -7.52 12.44
CA GLY A 134 6.91 -8.38 11.41
C GLY A 134 7.52 -8.16 10.05
N PHE A 135 7.07 -8.97 9.09
CA PHE A 135 7.71 -9.09 7.79
C PHE A 135 6.71 -8.97 6.65
N ILE A 136 7.06 -8.21 5.62
CA ILE A 136 6.28 -8.08 4.40
C ILE A 136 7.15 -8.53 3.22
N GLN A 137 6.66 -9.48 2.43
CA GLN A 137 7.26 -9.80 1.14
C GLN A 137 6.60 -8.94 0.06
N TYR A 138 7.23 -7.83 -0.32
CA TYR A 138 6.69 -6.93 -1.33
C TYR A 138 7.12 -7.38 -2.73
N PRO A 139 6.21 -7.41 -3.73
CA PRO A 139 6.57 -7.71 -5.12
C PRO A 139 7.43 -6.59 -5.73
N ASN A 140 8.33 -6.94 -6.64
CA ASN A 140 9.12 -5.98 -7.41
C ASN A 140 8.30 -5.31 -8.53
N ASP A 141 8.90 -4.33 -9.21
CA ASP A 141 8.23 -3.53 -10.25
C ASP A 141 7.69 -4.37 -11.41
N GLU A 142 8.42 -5.39 -11.84
CA GLU A 142 7.99 -6.28 -12.92
C GLU A 142 6.76 -7.09 -12.52
N ALA A 143 6.75 -7.65 -11.31
CA ALA A 143 5.61 -8.38 -10.78
C ALA A 143 4.39 -7.46 -10.57
N ILE A 144 4.60 -6.24 -10.06
CA ILE A 144 3.57 -5.21 -9.90
C ILE A 144 2.95 -4.83 -11.26
N ASN A 145 3.77 -4.51 -12.26
CA ASN A 145 3.29 -4.14 -13.59
C ASN A 145 2.59 -5.32 -14.29
N SER A 146 3.03 -6.56 -14.03
CA SER A 146 2.36 -7.77 -14.53
C SER A 146 0.99 -7.98 -13.87
N LEU A 147 0.89 -7.78 -12.56
CA LEU A 147 -0.37 -7.80 -11.82
C LEU A 147 -1.33 -6.72 -12.31
N TYR A 148 -0.80 -5.53 -12.56
CA TYR A 148 -1.55 -4.40 -13.09
C TYR A 148 -2.16 -4.70 -14.46
N LYS A 149 -1.37 -5.20 -15.42
CA LYS A 149 -1.87 -5.54 -16.77
C LYS A 149 -3.04 -6.54 -16.69
N ARG A 150 -2.91 -7.57 -15.85
CA ARG A 150 -3.99 -8.55 -15.62
C ARG A 150 -5.23 -7.90 -14.99
N ALA A 151 -5.04 -7.14 -13.91
CA ALA A 151 -6.13 -6.49 -13.19
C ALA A 151 -6.85 -5.43 -14.04
N LYS A 152 -6.12 -4.64 -14.83
CA LYS A 152 -6.68 -3.65 -15.78
C LYS A 152 -7.50 -4.35 -16.86
N SER A 153 -6.99 -5.42 -17.46
CA SER A 153 -7.73 -6.19 -18.46
C SER A 153 -9.04 -6.75 -17.88
N GLN A 154 -9.01 -7.27 -16.65
CA GLN A 154 -10.21 -7.72 -15.95
C GLN A 154 -11.20 -6.58 -15.65
N ALA A 155 -10.69 -5.43 -15.19
CA ALA A 155 -11.52 -4.25 -14.92
C ALA A 155 -12.20 -3.73 -16.18
N ILE A 156 -11.48 -3.70 -17.32
CA ILE A 156 -12.03 -3.33 -18.63
C ILE A 156 -13.07 -4.35 -19.10
N ALA A 157 -12.81 -5.65 -18.99
CA ALA A 157 -13.78 -6.69 -19.34
C ALA A 157 -15.05 -6.62 -18.47
N GLY A 158 -14.92 -6.13 -17.23
CA GLY A 158 -16.02 -5.88 -16.31
C GLY A 158 -16.83 -4.60 -16.61
N LEU A 159 -16.36 -3.73 -17.51
CA LEU A 159 -17.15 -2.58 -17.95
C LEU A 159 -18.35 -3.10 -18.74
N LYS A 160 -19.53 -3.07 -18.12
CA LYS A 160 -20.78 -3.33 -18.83
C LYS A 160 -20.94 -2.27 -19.92
N PRO A 161 -21.20 -2.65 -21.18
CA PRO A 161 -21.51 -1.68 -22.24
C PRO A 161 -22.68 -0.81 -21.79
N GLY A 162 -22.44 0.49 -21.62
CA GLY A 162 -23.49 1.47 -21.29
C GLY A 162 -23.89 1.60 -19.81
N CYS A 163 -23.18 1.00 -18.84
CA CYS A 163 -23.47 1.27 -17.42
C CYS A 163 -22.65 2.44 -16.86
N LYS A 164 -23.36 3.41 -16.26
CA LYS A 164 -22.80 4.40 -15.31
C LYS A 164 -22.16 3.67 -14.10
N PRO A 165 -21.15 4.27 -13.45
CA PRO A 165 -20.27 3.56 -12.53
C PRO A 165 -21.03 2.95 -11.35
N LEU A 166 -20.90 1.64 -11.18
CA LEU A 166 -21.27 0.93 -9.96
C LEU A 166 -19.99 0.38 -9.32
N SER A 167 -19.69 0.85 -8.12
CA SER A 167 -18.61 0.40 -7.26
C SER A 167 -18.66 -1.13 -7.08
N PHE A 168 -17.69 -1.86 -7.61
CA PHE A 168 -17.54 -3.29 -7.36
C PHE A 168 -16.46 -3.52 -6.30
N MET A 169 -16.84 -4.14 -5.17
CA MET A 169 -15.92 -4.82 -4.26
C MET A 169 -16.10 -6.33 -4.48
N SER A 170 -15.04 -7.04 -4.85
CA SER A 170 -15.03 -8.50 -4.79
C SER A 170 -14.61 -8.95 -3.39
N PRO A 171 -15.38 -9.81 -2.70
CA PRO A 171 -14.91 -10.47 -1.50
C PRO A 171 -13.88 -11.56 -1.84
N ALA A 172 -12.91 -11.77 -0.95
CA ALA A 172 -11.95 -12.86 -1.07
C ALA A 172 -12.65 -14.21 -0.83
N PRO A 173 -12.28 -15.29 -1.55
CA PRO A 173 -12.82 -16.62 -1.29
C PRO A 173 -12.32 -17.12 0.07
N ALA A 174 -13.24 -17.70 0.84
CA ALA A 174 -12.92 -18.46 2.04
C ALA A 174 -12.38 -19.83 1.65
N ASN A 175 -11.25 -20.22 2.24
CA ASN A 175 -10.89 -21.61 2.51
C ASN A 175 -10.29 -21.66 3.91
#